data_AF-A0A060Q3S1-F1
#
_entry.id   AF-A0A060Q3S1-F1
#
_cell.length_a   1.000
_cell.length_b   1.000
_cell.length_c   1.000
_cell.angle_alpha   90.00
_cell.angle_beta   90.00
_cell.angle_gamma   90.00
#
_symmetry.space_group_name_H-M   'P 1'
#
loop_
_entity.id
_entity.type
_entity.pdbx_description
1 polymer ?
#
loop_
_entity_poly.entity_id
_entity_poly.type
_entity_poly.pdbx_seq_one_letter_code
_entity_poly.pdbx_strand_id
1 'polypeptide(L)'
;MLIGGGVGNAVLFSIGKACLENNNKVLYFAGYRKLNDVFKQALIERASSAVVWACEEGLIKTNRDQDKSFHGNIVDAIISYQRGILGDNTINLDAVDKIITIGSDKMMKAVNEARKTILRPYLKSSHVAISSVNSPMQCMMKEICAQCVQRHVNMKTGEENYVYSCSNQDQDMELVDFDFLSERLKQNSLQEKLTAKWIDHVQRY
;
A
#
# COMPACT_ATOMS: atom_id res chain seq x y z
N MET A 1 -0.93 9.59 -6.31
CA MET A 1 0.17 8.65 -6.07
C MET A 1 -0.43 7.35 -5.54
N LEU A 2 -0.11 6.22 -6.16
CA LEU A 2 -0.55 4.88 -5.75
C LEU A 2 0.65 4.10 -5.25
N ILE A 3 0.55 3.44 -4.09
CA ILE A 3 1.67 2.69 -3.49
C ILE A 3 1.19 1.28 -3.14
N GLY A 4 1.67 0.30 -3.89
CA GLY A 4 1.25 -1.10 -3.76
C GLY A 4 2.35 -2.02 -3.28
N GLY A 5 2.02 -2.94 -2.36
CA GLY A 5 2.92 -3.99 -1.90
C GLY A 5 2.40 -5.39 -2.22
N GLY A 6 3.17 -6.18 -2.96
CA GLY A 6 2.83 -7.55 -3.33
C GLY A 6 1.46 -7.62 -4.00
N VAL A 7 0.53 -8.41 -3.44
CA VAL A 7 -0.84 -8.56 -3.94
C VAL A 7 -1.67 -7.27 -3.85
N GLY A 8 -1.28 -6.28 -3.04
CA GLY A 8 -1.93 -4.97 -3.01
C GLY A 8 -1.92 -4.26 -4.36
N ASN A 9 -0.95 -4.58 -5.22
CA ASN A 9 -0.89 -4.08 -6.60
C ASN A 9 -2.09 -4.54 -7.46
N ALA A 10 -2.75 -5.65 -7.11
CA ALA A 10 -3.87 -6.19 -7.88
C ALA A 10 -5.13 -5.31 -7.81
N VAL A 11 -5.29 -4.57 -6.71
CA VAL A 11 -6.43 -3.65 -6.53
C VAL A 11 -6.11 -2.28 -7.12
N LEU A 12 -4.87 -1.83 -6.98
CA LEU A 12 -4.47 -0.48 -7.36
C LEU A 12 -4.53 -0.20 -8.87
N PHE A 13 -4.35 -1.19 -9.75
CA PHE A 13 -4.41 -0.90 -11.19
C PHE A 13 -5.84 -0.55 -11.66
N SER A 14 -6.91 -1.01 -10.99
CA SER A 14 -8.28 -0.58 -11.33
C SER A 14 -8.54 0.86 -10.91
N ILE A 15 -8.03 1.25 -9.74
CA ILE A 15 -8.04 2.64 -9.24
C ILE A 15 -7.23 3.54 -10.18
N GLY A 16 -6.03 3.11 -10.57
CA GLY A 16 -5.16 3.84 -11.49
C GLY A 16 -5.82 4.08 -12.85
N LYS A 17 -6.46 3.04 -13.41
CA LYS A 17 -7.24 3.16 -14.64
C LYS A 17 -8.36 4.20 -14.51
N ALA A 18 -9.17 4.12 -13.45
CA ALA A 18 -10.26 5.08 -13.22
C ALA A 18 -9.74 6.52 -13.04
N CYS A 19 -8.60 6.70 -12.37
CA CYS A 19 -7.93 7.99 -12.25
C CYS A 19 -7.54 8.56 -13.62
N LEU A 20 -6.91 7.76 -14.49
CA LEU A 20 -6.52 8.17 -15.84
C LEU A 20 -7.73 8.53 -16.70
N GLU A 21 -8.81 7.74 -16.65
CA GLU A 21 -10.07 8.02 -17.38
C GLU A 21 -10.73 9.33 -16.92
N ASN A 22 -10.48 9.76 -15.69
CA ASN A 22 -10.91 11.06 -15.16
C ASN A 22 -9.85 12.17 -15.29
N ASN A 23 -8.93 12.03 -16.24
CA ASN A 23 -7.88 13.02 -16.56
C ASN A 23 -6.89 13.33 -15.42
N ASN A 24 -6.70 12.40 -14.47
CA ASN A 24 -5.67 12.53 -13.45
C ASN A 24 -4.33 11.97 -13.94
N LYS A 25 -3.22 12.45 -13.38
CA LYS A 25 -1.91 11.82 -13.53
C LYS A 25 -1.69 10.79 -12.41
N VAL A 26 -1.16 9.62 -12.77
CA VAL A 26 -0.94 8.52 -11.81
C VAL A 26 0.54 8.19 -11.74
N LEU A 27 1.19 8.62 -10.65
CA LEU A 27 2.50 8.13 -10.23
C LEU A 27 2.29 6.87 -9.38
N TYR A 28 2.83 5.75 -9.83
CA TYR A 28 2.62 4.43 -9.24
C TYR A 28 3.94 3.89 -8.67
N PHE A 29 3.95 3.47 -7.41
CA PHE A 29 5.06 2.76 -6.78
C PHE A 29 4.64 1.30 -6.55
N ALA A 30 5.27 0.36 -7.26
CA ALA A 30 4.95 -1.07 -7.22
C ALA A 30 6.05 -1.84 -6.48
N GLY A 31 5.77 -2.24 -5.24
CA GLY A 31 6.71 -2.93 -4.34
C GLY A 31 6.55 -4.44 -4.34
N TYR A 32 7.66 -5.17 -4.44
CA TYR A 32 7.73 -6.63 -4.38
C TYR A 32 8.89 -7.09 -3.49
N ARG A 33 8.77 -8.28 -2.90
CA ARG A 33 9.90 -8.91 -2.21
C ARG A 33 10.76 -9.71 -3.18
N LYS A 34 10.13 -10.53 -4.00
CA LYS A 34 10.81 -11.40 -4.98
C LYS A 34 10.51 -10.97 -6.41
N LEU A 35 11.43 -11.23 -7.31
CA LEU A 35 11.26 -10.99 -8.75
C LEU A 35 10.14 -11.86 -9.33
N ASN A 36 10.00 -13.09 -8.84
CA ASN A 36 8.93 -14.01 -9.26
C ASN A 36 7.54 -13.64 -8.73
N ASP A 37 7.44 -12.69 -7.79
CA ASP A 37 6.15 -12.19 -7.30
C ASP A 37 5.58 -11.09 -8.24
N VAL A 38 6.35 -10.61 -9.22
CA VAL A 38 5.90 -9.56 -10.15
C VAL A 38 4.82 -10.12 -11.06
N PHE A 39 3.66 -9.47 -11.09
CA PHE A 39 2.52 -9.90 -11.89
C PHE A 39 1.87 -8.74 -12.63
N LYS A 40 1.22 -9.07 -13.75
CA LYS A 40 0.37 -8.15 -14.54
C LYS A 40 1.04 -6.80 -14.83
N GLN A 41 2.34 -6.82 -15.15
CA GLN A 41 3.14 -5.63 -15.43
C GLN A 41 2.47 -4.69 -16.44
N ALA A 42 2.02 -5.22 -17.58
CA ALA A 42 1.31 -4.46 -18.61
C ALA A 42 -0.05 -3.86 -18.16
N LEU A 43 -0.70 -4.39 -17.11
CA LEU A 43 -1.89 -3.75 -16.53
C LEU A 43 -1.52 -2.57 -15.64
N ILE A 44 -0.48 -2.71 -14.82
CA ILE A 44 0.02 -1.64 -13.95
C ILE A 44 0.55 -0.48 -14.80
N GLU A 45 1.28 -0.79 -15.88
CA GLU A 45 1.77 0.21 -16.83
C GLU A 45 0.59 0.97 -17.48
N ARG A 46 -0.43 0.28 -17.98
CA ARG A 46 -1.63 0.92 -18.56
C ARG A 46 -2.46 1.72 -17.55
N ALA A 47 -2.34 1.43 -16.27
CA ALA A 47 -3.03 2.11 -15.18
C ALA A 47 -2.23 3.27 -14.58
N SER A 48 -1.10 3.64 -15.18
CA SER A 48 -0.19 4.66 -14.65
C SER A 48 0.39 5.57 -15.72
N SER A 49 0.62 6.82 -15.35
CA SER A 49 1.41 7.76 -16.16
C SER A 49 2.90 7.43 -16.08
N ALA A 50 3.37 7.01 -14.90
CA ALA A 50 4.71 6.47 -14.67
C ALA A 50 4.70 5.46 -13.50
N VAL A 51 5.53 4.42 -13.60
CA VAL A 51 5.74 3.42 -12.54
C VAL A 51 7.18 3.48 -12.05
N VAL A 52 7.34 3.39 -10.73
CA VAL A 52 8.59 3.03 -10.09
C VAL A 52 8.43 1.61 -9.52
N TRP A 53 9.14 0.67 -10.11
CA TRP A 53 9.20 -0.72 -9.67
C TRP A 53 10.24 -0.86 -8.58
N ALA A 54 9.84 -1.27 -7.37
CA ALA A 54 10.74 -1.52 -6.26
C ALA A 54 10.73 -3.01 -5.92
N CYS A 55 11.89 -3.65 -5.88
CA CYS A 55 11.99 -5.04 -5.47
C CYS A 55 13.19 -5.27 -4.55
N GLU A 56 13.01 -6.03 -3.48
CA GLU A 56 14.08 -6.33 -2.51
C GLU A 56 15.11 -7.33 -3.05
N GLU A 57 14.74 -8.19 -4.00
CA GLU A 57 15.63 -9.21 -4.58
C GLU A 57 16.48 -8.69 -5.75
N GLY A 58 16.03 -7.67 -6.48
CA GLY A 58 16.78 -7.13 -7.61
C GLY A 58 16.03 -6.07 -8.41
N LEU A 59 16.49 -5.77 -9.63
CA LEU A 59 15.85 -4.81 -10.52
C LEU A 59 14.80 -5.49 -11.41
N ILE A 60 13.65 -4.84 -11.55
CA ILE A 60 12.57 -5.26 -12.45
C ILE A 60 12.80 -4.57 -13.80
N LYS A 61 12.77 -5.35 -14.88
CA LYS A 61 12.88 -4.80 -16.23
C LYS A 61 11.68 -3.91 -16.55
N THR A 62 11.92 -2.67 -16.96
CA THR A 62 10.88 -1.74 -17.40
C THR A 62 10.62 -1.88 -18.90
N ASN A 63 9.36 -1.64 -19.33
CA ASN A 63 8.99 -1.70 -20.75
C ASN A 63 8.74 -0.31 -21.37
N ARG A 64 8.84 0.76 -20.57
CA ARG A 64 8.57 2.15 -20.97
C ARG A 64 9.69 3.06 -20.47
N ASP A 65 10.06 4.07 -21.25
CA ASP A 65 11.20 4.96 -20.94
C ASP A 65 10.99 5.81 -19.68
N GLN A 66 9.73 6.18 -19.40
CA GLN A 66 9.38 6.95 -18.20
C GLN A 66 9.34 6.11 -16.91
N ASP A 67 9.32 4.78 -17.03
CA ASP A 67 9.25 3.88 -15.88
C ASP A 67 10.65 3.63 -15.32
N LYS A 68 10.73 3.53 -13.99
CA LYS A 68 11.99 3.36 -13.26
C LYS A 68 11.99 2.04 -12.50
N SER A 69 13.18 1.52 -12.21
CA SER A 69 13.37 0.37 -11.31
C SER A 69 14.32 0.74 -10.17
N PHE A 70 14.07 0.18 -9.00
CA PHE A 70 14.85 0.37 -7.79
C PHE A 70 15.02 -0.97 -7.04
N HIS A 71 16.24 -1.24 -6.59
CA HIS A 71 16.55 -2.40 -5.77
C HIS A 71 16.48 -2.00 -4.29
N GLY A 72 15.44 -2.45 -3.60
CA GLY A 72 15.19 -2.13 -2.20
C GLY A 72 13.70 -2.06 -1.87
N ASN A 73 13.38 -1.49 -0.71
CA ASN A 73 11.99 -1.35 -0.28
C ASN A 73 11.29 -0.15 -0.93
N ILE A 74 9.96 -0.10 -0.78
CA ILE A 74 9.11 0.91 -1.43
C ILE A 74 9.34 2.34 -0.92
N VAL A 75 9.71 2.52 0.36
CA VAL A 75 9.93 3.84 0.95
C VAL A 75 11.22 4.44 0.40
N ASP A 76 12.28 3.64 0.33
CA ASP A 76 13.56 4.03 -0.25
C ASP A 76 13.44 4.33 -1.75
N ALA A 77 12.55 3.62 -2.46
CA ALA A 77 12.23 3.90 -3.85
C ALA A 77 11.59 5.30 -4.02
N ILE A 78 10.65 5.68 -3.15
CA ILE A 78 10.02 7.01 -3.18
C ILE A 78 11.05 8.10 -2.89
N ILE A 79 11.92 7.90 -1.92
CA ILE A 79 13.01 8.84 -1.59
C ILE A 79 13.99 8.97 -2.77
N SER A 80 14.37 7.85 -3.38
CA SER A 80 15.31 7.84 -4.51
C SER A 80 14.73 8.49 -5.76
N TYR A 81 13.44 8.28 -6.02
CA TYR A 81 12.69 8.99 -7.05
C TYR A 81 12.70 10.51 -6.77
N GLN A 82 12.33 10.95 -5.57
CA GLN A 82 12.33 12.37 -5.22
C GLN A 82 13.69 13.05 -5.38
N ARG A 83 14.78 12.33 -5.07
CA ARG A 83 16.15 12.82 -5.20
C ARG A 83 16.68 12.85 -6.64
N GLY A 84 15.92 12.35 -7.62
CA GLY A 84 16.36 12.26 -9.01
C GLY A 84 17.44 11.19 -9.25
N ILE A 85 17.67 10.30 -8.28
CA ILE A 85 18.67 9.22 -8.40
C ILE A 85 18.26 8.22 -9.48
N LEU A 86 16.96 8.08 -9.73
CA LEU A 86 16.40 7.20 -10.76
C LEU A 86 16.31 7.89 -12.14
N GLY A 87 16.96 9.05 -12.30
CA GLY A 87 16.82 9.94 -13.45
C GLY A 87 15.65 10.92 -13.29
N ASP A 88 15.25 11.53 -14.40
CA ASP A 88 14.25 12.61 -14.38
C ASP A 88 12.87 12.14 -13.88
N ASN A 89 12.25 13.00 -13.06
CA ASN A 89 10.94 12.76 -12.48
C ASN A 89 9.83 13.15 -13.45
N THR A 90 9.07 12.16 -13.91
CA THR A 90 7.90 12.37 -14.78
C THR A 90 6.80 13.16 -14.07
N ILE A 91 6.65 12.96 -12.76
CA ILE A 91 5.67 13.63 -11.88
C ILE A 91 6.37 14.01 -10.58
N ASN A 92 6.44 15.29 -10.25
CA ASN A 92 7.02 15.74 -8.99
C ASN A 92 6.14 15.37 -7.79
N LEU A 93 6.75 15.06 -6.64
CA LEU A 93 5.99 14.73 -5.43
C LEU A 93 5.20 15.92 -4.86
N ASP A 94 5.65 17.16 -5.12
CA ASP A 94 4.97 18.39 -4.71
C ASP A 94 3.67 18.64 -5.50
N ALA A 95 3.45 17.90 -6.58
CA ALA A 95 2.22 17.92 -7.37
C ALA A 95 1.18 16.92 -6.86
N VAL A 96 1.51 16.05 -5.90
CA VAL A 96 0.63 14.96 -5.45
C VAL A 96 -0.48 15.49 -4.53
N ASP A 97 -1.73 15.31 -4.96
CA ASP A 97 -2.94 15.67 -4.17
C ASP A 97 -3.46 14.52 -3.29
N LYS A 98 -3.30 13.28 -3.74
CA LYS A 98 -3.83 12.08 -3.06
C LYS A 98 -2.84 10.93 -3.09
N ILE A 99 -2.66 10.28 -1.95
CA ILE A 99 -1.87 9.07 -1.75
C ILE A 99 -2.82 7.95 -1.36
N ILE A 100 -2.77 6.82 -2.09
CA ILE A 100 -3.51 5.61 -1.75
C ILE A 100 -2.50 4.48 -1.61
N THR A 101 -2.44 3.87 -0.42
CA THR A 101 -1.50 2.79 -0.10
C THR A 101 -2.25 1.51 0.19
N ILE A 102 -1.84 0.42 -0.47
CA ILE A 102 -2.41 -0.93 -0.28
C ILE A 102 -1.26 -1.93 -0.18
N GLY A 103 -1.13 -2.61 0.96
CA GLY A 103 -0.12 -3.63 1.17
C GLY A 103 -0.21 -4.20 2.58
N SER A 104 0.91 -4.68 3.12
CA SER A 104 0.94 -5.11 4.51
C SER A 104 0.74 -3.94 5.47
N ASP A 105 0.22 -4.23 6.65
CA ASP A 105 0.14 -3.32 7.80
C ASP A 105 1.47 -2.60 8.06
N LYS A 106 2.59 -3.34 8.01
CA LYS A 106 3.93 -2.78 8.19
C LYS A 106 4.33 -1.81 7.08
N MET A 107 4.02 -2.14 5.82
CA MET A 107 4.33 -1.25 4.69
C MET A 107 3.50 0.02 4.76
N MET A 108 2.19 -0.10 5.03
CA MET A 108 1.30 1.05 5.18
C MET A 108 1.74 1.95 6.35
N LYS A 109 2.14 1.37 7.49
CA LYS A 109 2.74 2.11 8.61
C LYS A 109 4.01 2.85 8.19
N ALA A 110 4.93 2.18 7.51
CA ALA A 110 6.19 2.78 7.07
C ALA A 110 5.97 3.96 6.09
N VAL A 111 5.01 3.83 5.16
CA VAL A 111 4.62 4.92 4.25
C VAL A 111 3.99 6.07 5.02
N ASN A 112 3.11 5.78 5.99
CA ASN A 112 2.48 6.81 6.86
C ASN A 112 3.54 7.64 7.59
N GLU A 113 4.53 6.98 8.19
CA GLU A 113 5.63 7.64 8.89
C GLU A 113 6.54 8.42 7.94
N ALA A 114 6.92 7.83 6.80
CA ALA A 114 7.78 8.48 5.83
C ALA A 114 7.17 9.79 5.30
N ARG A 115 5.87 9.80 5.00
CA ARG A 115 5.16 11.02 4.53
C ARG A 115 5.15 12.14 5.59
N LYS A 116 5.12 11.79 6.88
CA LYS A 116 5.10 12.72 8.03
C LYS A 116 6.49 13.25 8.37
N THR A 117 7.53 12.52 7.99
CA THR A 117 8.92 12.77 8.37
C THR A 117 9.75 13.13 7.14
N ILE A 118 10.48 12.18 6.57
CA ILE A 118 11.50 12.40 5.53
C ILE A 118 10.92 12.92 4.21
N LEU A 119 9.68 12.55 3.87
CA LEU A 119 9.02 13.01 2.64
C LEU A 119 8.20 14.28 2.84
N ARG A 120 7.99 14.73 4.09
CA ARG A 120 7.18 15.90 4.40
C ARG A 120 7.57 17.17 3.62
N PRO A 121 8.87 17.50 3.42
CA PRO A 121 9.25 18.70 2.68
C PRO A 121 8.91 18.65 1.18
N TYR A 122 8.62 17.46 0.64
CA TYR A 122 8.44 17.23 -0.79
C TYR A 122 6.98 16.97 -1.18
N LEU A 123 6.07 16.89 -0.21
CA LEU A 123 4.65 16.63 -0.44
C LEU A 123 3.83 17.89 -0.15
N LYS A 124 2.72 18.09 -0.86
CA LYS A 124 1.77 19.18 -0.55
C LYS A 124 1.31 19.05 0.89
N SER A 125 1.30 20.14 1.66
CA SER A 125 0.78 20.09 3.04
C SER A 125 -0.71 19.68 3.12
N SER A 126 -1.47 19.88 2.05
CA SER A 126 -2.89 19.58 1.92
C SER A 126 -3.19 18.22 1.26
N HIS A 127 -2.18 17.36 1.01
CA HIS A 127 -2.43 16.06 0.39
C HIS A 127 -3.33 15.18 1.28
N VAL A 128 -4.21 14.40 0.65
CA VAL A 128 -5.01 13.38 1.33
C VAL A 128 -4.25 12.05 1.29
N ALA A 129 -4.12 11.36 2.42
CA ALA A 129 -3.46 10.06 2.51
C ALA A 129 -4.42 8.99 3.00
N ILE A 130 -4.57 7.92 2.21
CA ILE A 130 -5.52 6.83 2.44
C ILE A 130 -4.74 5.52 2.55
N SER A 131 -5.08 4.73 3.56
CA SER A 131 -4.72 3.32 3.64
C SER A 131 -5.95 2.47 3.39
N SER A 132 -5.86 1.52 2.45
CA SER A 132 -6.89 0.50 2.30
C SER A 132 -6.62 -0.60 3.34
N VAL A 133 -7.31 -0.50 4.47
CA VAL A 133 -7.02 -1.28 5.68
C VAL A 133 -7.48 -2.73 5.51
N ASN A 134 -6.58 -3.68 5.78
CA ASN A 134 -6.82 -5.11 5.64
C ASN A 134 -7.20 -5.80 6.97
N SER A 135 -8.05 -5.17 7.80
CA SER A 135 -8.51 -5.76 9.06
C SER A 135 -9.12 -7.15 8.85
N PRO A 136 -8.98 -8.10 9.79
CA PRO A 136 -9.59 -9.42 9.66
C PRO A 136 -11.10 -9.29 9.52
N MET A 137 -11.72 -10.02 8.58
CA MET A 137 -13.16 -9.96 8.32
C MET A 137 -13.80 -11.33 8.50
N GLN A 138 -15.05 -11.35 8.98
CA GLN A 138 -15.86 -12.57 9.11
C GLN A 138 -17.19 -12.44 8.34
N CYS A 139 -18.11 -11.58 8.80
CA CYS A 139 -19.43 -11.48 8.17
C CYS A 139 -19.44 -10.64 6.88
N MET A 140 -18.61 -9.59 6.82
CA MET A 140 -18.64 -8.56 5.75
C MET A 140 -20.03 -7.91 5.52
N MET A 141 -20.95 -7.99 6.48
CA MET A 141 -22.34 -7.49 6.38
C MET A 141 -22.51 -6.02 6.81
N LYS A 142 -21.43 -5.23 6.87
CA LYS A 142 -21.38 -3.83 7.35
C LYS A 142 -21.85 -3.65 8.80
N GLU A 143 -20.89 -3.49 9.71
CA GLU A 143 -21.15 -3.10 11.12
C GLU A 143 -21.88 -4.14 11.99
N ILE A 144 -21.93 -5.41 11.58
CA ILE A 144 -22.61 -6.47 12.34
C ILE A 144 -21.70 -7.19 13.36
N CYS A 145 -20.63 -7.84 12.90
CA CYS A 145 -19.88 -8.78 13.76
C CYS A 145 -18.65 -8.19 14.50
N ALA A 146 -18.26 -6.95 14.17
CA ALA A 146 -17.07 -6.26 14.71
C ALA A 146 -15.70 -6.95 14.52
N GLN A 147 -15.60 -8.11 13.85
CA GLN A 147 -14.29 -8.75 13.59
C GLN A 147 -13.32 -7.81 12.87
N CYS A 148 -13.86 -6.98 11.96
CA CYS A 148 -13.13 -6.02 11.15
C CYS A 148 -13.02 -4.62 11.78
N VAL A 149 -13.27 -4.49 13.07
CA VAL A 149 -13.12 -3.21 13.76
C VAL A 149 -11.66 -2.76 13.69
N GLN A 150 -11.47 -1.49 13.37
CA GLN A 150 -10.20 -0.80 13.30
C GLN A 150 -10.25 0.41 14.22
N ARG A 151 -9.27 0.52 15.12
CA ARG A 151 -9.12 1.68 15.98
C ARG A 151 -8.51 2.84 15.20
N HIS A 152 -9.09 4.01 15.38
CA HIS A 152 -8.58 5.31 14.94
C HIS A 152 -8.16 6.11 16.17
N VAL A 153 -7.02 6.79 16.09
CA VAL A 153 -6.50 7.65 17.14
C VAL A 153 -6.05 8.97 16.53
N ASN A 154 -6.63 10.08 16.98
CA ASN A 154 -6.15 11.40 16.62
C ASN A 154 -4.96 11.77 17.52
N MET A 155 -3.75 11.74 16.97
CA MET A 155 -2.52 12.03 17.73
C MET A 155 -2.45 13.44 18.32
N LYS A 156 -3.22 14.40 17.81
CA LYS A 156 -3.24 15.79 18.32
C LYS A 156 -4.18 15.95 19.51
N THR A 157 -5.31 15.26 19.51
CA THR A 157 -6.35 15.41 20.54
C THR A 157 -6.40 14.25 21.53
N GLY A 158 -5.82 13.10 21.20
CA GLY A 158 -5.95 11.85 21.95
C GLY A 158 -7.30 11.15 21.77
N GLU A 159 -8.17 11.67 20.89
CA GLU A 159 -9.50 11.09 20.66
C GLU A 159 -9.39 9.73 19.97
N GLU A 160 -10.08 8.74 20.53
CA GLU A 160 -10.19 7.39 19.97
C GLU A 160 -11.58 7.17 19.36
N ASN A 161 -11.61 6.62 18.15
CA ASN A 161 -12.82 6.22 17.46
C ASN A 161 -12.64 4.83 16.85
N TYR A 162 -13.73 4.17 16.46
CA TYR A 162 -13.70 2.84 15.88
C TYR A 162 -14.45 2.80 14.55
N VAL A 163 -13.79 2.24 13.53
CA VAL A 163 -14.34 2.09 12.18
C VAL A 163 -14.44 0.61 11.84
N TYR A 164 -15.55 0.19 11.25
CA TYR A 164 -15.68 -1.17 10.75
C TYR A 164 -15.15 -1.21 9.32
N SER A 165 -14.03 -1.89 9.08
CA SER A 165 -13.38 -1.90 7.76
C SER A 165 -14.26 -2.49 6.64
N CYS A 166 -15.27 -3.33 6.97
CA CYS A 166 -16.25 -3.79 5.97
C CYS A 166 -17.29 -2.73 5.58
N SER A 167 -17.44 -1.66 6.37
CA SER A 167 -18.25 -0.48 6.07
C SER A 167 -17.41 0.57 5.34
N ASN A 168 -16.21 0.86 5.84
CA ASN A 168 -15.23 1.72 5.18
C ASN A 168 -13.81 1.12 5.24
N GLN A 169 -13.34 0.55 4.13
CA GLN A 169 -12.01 -0.04 4.03
C GLN A 169 -10.92 1.02 3.78
N ASP A 170 -11.25 2.09 3.06
CA ASP A 170 -10.32 3.15 2.66
C ASP A 170 -10.35 4.26 3.70
N GLN A 171 -9.40 4.19 4.64
CA GLN A 171 -9.41 5.00 5.85
C GLN A 171 -8.29 6.05 5.83
N ASP A 172 -8.51 7.16 6.55
CA ASP A 172 -7.50 8.21 6.71
C ASP A 172 -6.26 7.64 7.40
N MET A 173 -5.15 7.64 6.67
CA MET A 173 -3.87 7.10 7.11
C MET A 173 -3.34 7.81 8.37
N GLU A 174 -3.73 9.06 8.62
CA GLU A 174 -3.33 9.79 9.82
C GLU A 174 -3.96 9.24 11.10
N LEU A 175 -5.19 8.73 10.99
CA LEU A 175 -5.98 8.26 12.12
C LEU A 175 -5.79 6.77 12.39
N VAL A 176 -5.47 5.96 11.38
CA VAL A 176 -5.33 4.50 11.53
C VAL A 176 -4.25 4.14 12.56
N ASP A 177 -4.66 3.39 13.59
CA ASP A 177 -3.73 2.75 14.51
C ASP A 177 -3.18 1.45 13.91
N PHE A 178 -1.99 1.54 13.32
CA PHE A 178 -1.32 0.41 12.69
C PHE A 178 -0.83 -0.65 13.69
N ASP A 179 -0.58 -0.30 14.95
CA ASP A 179 -0.16 -1.28 15.96
C ASP A 179 -1.37 -2.12 16.39
N PHE A 180 -2.52 -1.49 16.58
CA PHE A 180 -3.80 -2.20 16.76
C PHE A 180 -4.10 -3.13 15.58
N LEU A 181 -3.94 -2.66 14.35
CA LEU A 181 -4.13 -3.49 13.14
C LEU A 181 -3.19 -4.70 13.14
N SER A 182 -1.89 -4.47 13.40
CA SER A 182 -0.85 -5.51 13.46
C SER A 182 -1.21 -6.61 14.47
N GLU A 183 -1.68 -6.24 15.66
CA GLU A 183 -2.07 -7.23 16.68
C GLU A 183 -3.35 -7.98 16.29
N ARG A 184 -4.35 -7.31 15.74
CA ARG A 184 -5.57 -7.97 15.25
C ARG A 184 -5.30 -8.97 14.13
N LEU A 185 -4.37 -8.66 13.22
CA LEU A 185 -3.97 -9.57 12.14
C LEU A 185 -3.30 -10.84 12.65
N LYS A 186 -2.73 -10.84 13.85
CA LYS A 186 -2.07 -12.01 14.46
C LYS A 186 -3.00 -12.85 15.33
N GLN A 187 -4.26 -12.43 15.53
CA GLN A 187 -5.19 -13.04 16.47
C GLN A 187 -5.35 -14.56 16.25
N ASN A 188 -5.29 -15.02 15.00
CA ASN A 188 -5.43 -16.43 14.63
C ASN A 188 -4.11 -17.14 14.30
N SER A 189 -2.94 -16.53 14.61
CA SER A 189 -1.64 -17.03 14.12
C SER A 189 -1.34 -18.48 14.50
N LEU A 190 -1.76 -18.92 15.70
CA LEU A 190 -1.59 -20.33 16.11
C LEU A 190 -2.40 -21.27 15.22
N GLN A 191 -3.69 -20.97 15.02
CA GLN A 191 -4.59 -21.78 14.21
C GLN A 191 -4.11 -21.83 12.76
N GLU A 192 -3.73 -20.68 12.18
CA GLU A 192 -3.20 -20.59 10.82
C GLU A 192 -1.97 -21.49 10.62
N LYS A 193 -1.03 -21.50 11.57
CA LYS A 193 0.18 -22.35 11.52
C LYS A 193 -0.14 -23.84 11.66
N LEU A 194 -1.07 -24.18 12.56
CA LEU A 194 -1.52 -25.57 12.73
C LEU A 194 -2.23 -26.08 11.47
N THR A 195 -3.13 -25.28 10.90
CA THR A 195 -3.83 -25.60 9.66
C THR A 195 -2.86 -25.75 8.49
N ALA A 196 -1.86 -24.86 8.35
CA ALA A 196 -0.85 -24.98 7.30
C ALA A 196 -0.05 -26.29 7.41
N LYS A 197 0.36 -26.67 8.62
CA LYS A 197 1.04 -27.96 8.88
C LYS A 197 0.14 -29.15 8.60
N TRP A 198 -1.15 -29.06 8.94
CA TRP A 198 -2.11 -30.11 8.65
C TRP A 198 -2.33 -30.28 7.14
N ILE A 199 -2.48 -29.19 6.39
CA ILE A 199 -2.59 -29.21 4.92
C ILE A 199 -1.35 -29.87 4.29
N ASP A 200 -0.15 -29.46 4.71
CA ASP A 200 1.11 -30.06 4.24
C ASP A 200 1.21 -31.56 4.58
N HIS A 201 0.70 -31.99 5.74
CA HIS A 201 0.63 -33.40 6.08
C HIS A 201 -0.29 -34.18 5.13
N VAL A 202 -1.51 -33.69 4.88
CA VAL A 202 -2.49 -34.41 4.05
C VAL A 202 -2.19 -34.35 2.55
N GLN A 203 -1.44 -33.35 2.06
CA GLN A 203 -1.03 -33.26 0.65
C GLN A 203 0.16 -34.15 0.29
N ARG A 204 0.88 -34.70 1.27
CA ARG A 204 1.99 -35.63 1.05
C ARG A 204 1.55 -37.08 0.84
N TYR A 205 0.27 -37.38 1.08
CA TYR A 205 -0.38 -38.66 0.84
C TYR A 205 -1.37 -38.53 -0.32
#